data_AF-A0A397IZ59-F1
#
_entry.id   AF-A0A397IZ59-F1
#
_cell.length_a   1.000
_cell.length_b   1.000
_cell.length_c   1.000
_cell.angle_alpha   90.00
_cell.angle_beta   90.00
_cell.angle_gamma   90.00
#
_symmetry.space_group_name_H-M   'P 1'
#
loop_
_entity.id
_entity.type
_entity.pdbx_description
1 polymer ?
#
loop_
_entity_poly.entity_id
_entity_poly.type
_entity_poly.pdbx_seq_one_letter_code
_entity_poly.pdbx_strand_id
1 'polypeptide(L)'
;MDNSLFPEGLKSHSQWNVAFIFIAYPLYRLIAGFFGWELTRKSPCKHFSDVLACIRYGFIVFVLGAYSITFSWNTVISFYIAIFGYALLAELPFARESLPTWRNWKIKMWILIITAILIILVMTKYHICLAIKFQKPNNNKFLWWYLGSLTIPIILILMGILATKENNERTLTRKYIKIIKVIKVINIFKKSDNGINSRTELIASEPRPYLNTTRIHVHHWQIFYVLAFFTRFNHPISQIGGGIVLGIYSHGMIAYGPDNYLIET
;
A
#
# COMPACT_ATOMS: atom_id res chain seq x y z
N MET A 1 20.50 -7.85 -29.83
CA MET A 1 20.14 -8.12 -28.43
C MET A 1 21.38 -7.81 -27.62
N ASP A 2 21.41 -6.63 -27.01
CA ASP A 2 22.59 -6.07 -26.35
C ASP A 2 22.90 -6.73 -25.02
N ASN A 3 24.18 -7.02 -24.79
CA ASN A 3 24.75 -7.56 -23.55
C ASN A 3 24.78 -6.53 -22.39
N SER A 4 23.93 -5.50 -22.40
CA SER A 4 23.86 -4.46 -21.35
C SER A 4 22.80 -4.74 -20.28
N LEU A 5 22.21 -5.94 -20.28
CA LEU A 5 21.01 -6.19 -19.48
C LEU A 5 21.25 -6.17 -17.96
N PHE A 6 22.46 -6.39 -17.45
CA PHE A 6 22.79 -6.22 -16.02
C PHE A 6 24.29 -5.95 -15.77
N PRO A 7 24.71 -4.67 -15.63
CA PRO A 7 25.55 -4.30 -14.47
C PRO A 7 25.16 -2.96 -13.79
N GLU A 8 24.48 -2.03 -14.46
CA GLU A 8 24.14 -0.71 -13.88
C GLU A 8 22.87 -0.73 -13.00
N GLY A 9 21.90 -1.57 -13.35
CA GLY A 9 20.64 -1.72 -12.59
C GLY A 9 20.86 -2.30 -11.19
N LEU A 10 21.81 -3.22 -11.05
CA LEU A 10 22.11 -3.83 -9.74
C LEU A 10 22.87 -2.86 -8.82
N LYS A 11 23.79 -2.09 -9.40
CA LYS A 11 24.55 -1.04 -8.71
C LYS A 11 23.63 0.09 -8.22
N SER A 12 22.62 0.47 -9.01
CA SER A 12 21.62 1.46 -8.59
C SER A 12 20.69 0.90 -7.52
N HIS A 13 20.35 -0.40 -7.53
CA HIS A 13 19.54 -0.99 -6.46
C HIS A 13 20.30 -1.10 -5.12
N SER A 14 21.58 -1.45 -5.14
CA SER A 14 22.39 -1.47 -3.91
C SER A 14 22.53 -0.06 -3.32
N GLN A 15 22.79 0.95 -4.16
CA GLN A 15 22.80 2.37 -3.76
C GLN A 15 21.45 2.81 -3.17
N TRP A 16 20.34 2.38 -3.78
CA TRP A 16 18.99 2.63 -3.27
C TRP A 16 18.81 2.08 -1.86
N ASN A 17 19.15 0.81 -1.63
CA ASN A 17 19.00 0.20 -0.31
C ASN A 17 19.92 0.86 0.73
N VAL A 18 21.15 1.23 0.34
CA VAL A 18 22.06 1.97 1.22
C VAL A 18 21.44 3.31 1.63
N ALA A 19 21.00 4.12 0.67
CA ALA A 19 20.44 5.44 0.94
C ALA A 19 19.14 5.36 1.76
N PHE A 20 18.14 4.63 1.26
CA PHE A 20 16.78 4.72 1.81
C PHE A 20 16.48 3.74 2.95
N ILE A 21 17.35 2.77 3.19
CA ILE A 21 17.12 1.74 4.20
C ILE A 21 18.26 1.71 5.21
N PHE A 22 19.47 1.35 4.79
CA PHE A 22 20.57 1.12 5.73
C PHE A 22 21.07 2.40 6.41
N ILE A 23 21.03 3.55 5.74
CA ILE A 23 21.32 4.84 6.37
C ILE A 23 20.06 5.39 7.05
N ALA A 24 18.95 5.48 6.32
CA ALA A 24 17.74 6.14 6.82
C ALA A 24 17.15 5.49 8.08
N TYR A 25 17.11 4.16 8.17
CA TYR A 25 16.50 3.44 9.29
C TYR A 25 17.20 3.74 10.63
N PRO A 26 18.52 3.47 10.80
CA PRO A 26 19.20 3.79 12.05
C PRO A 26 19.26 5.29 12.31
N LEU A 27 19.50 6.11 11.28
CA LEU A 27 19.58 7.56 11.43
C LEU A 27 18.27 8.13 12.00
N TYR A 28 17.13 7.73 11.44
CA TYR A 28 15.82 8.15 11.93
C TYR A 28 15.58 7.69 13.37
N ARG A 29 15.85 6.41 13.69
CA ARG A 29 15.64 5.88 15.05
C ARG A 29 16.52 6.57 16.10
N LEU A 30 17.76 6.90 15.76
CA LEU A 30 18.67 7.64 16.64
C LEU A 30 18.16 9.06 16.91
N ILE A 31 17.81 9.80 15.87
CA ILE A 31 17.32 11.18 15.97
C ILE A 31 15.99 11.20 16.73
N ALA A 32 15.03 10.37 16.32
CA ALA A 32 13.73 10.28 16.98
C ALA A 32 13.85 9.87 18.46
N GLY A 33 14.76 8.94 18.78
CA GLY A 33 15.07 8.57 20.16
C GLY A 33 15.68 9.72 20.97
N PHE A 34 16.59 10.49 20.38
CA PHE A 34 17.23 11.65 21.01
C PHE A 34 16.23 12.77 21.33
N PHE A 35 15.32 13.05 20.40
CA PHE A 35 14.29 14.09 20.58
C PHE A 35 13.03 13.60 21.30
N GLY A 36 12.95 12.32 21.67
CA GLY A 36 11.80 11.74 22.35
C GLY A 36 10.53 11.69 21.47
N TRP A 37 10.69 11.58 20.16
CA TRP A 37 9.57 11.41 19.22
C TRP A 37 8.87 10.07 19.43
N GLU A 38 7.62 9.99 19.00
CA GLU A 38 6.82 8.79 19.13
C GLU A 38 7.42 7.64 18.31
N LEU A 39 7.82 6.57 19.02
CA LEU A 39 8.41 5.38 18.44
C LEU A 39 7.86 4.13 19.11
N THR A 40 7.51 3.13 18.30
CA THR A 40 7.24 1.80 18.83
C THR A 40 8.54 1.19 19.36
N ARG A 41 8.50 0.65 20.59
CA ARG A 41 9.59 -0.16 21.15
C ARG A 41 9.67 -1.48 20.39
N LYS A 42 10.86 -1.83 19.94
CA LYS A 42 11.11 -2.99 19.06
C LYS A 42 12.28 -3.79 19.60
N SER A 43 12.17 -5.11 19.59
CA SER A 43 13.31 -6.00 19.85
C SER A 43 14.29 -5.97 18.66
N PRO A 44 15.55 -6.41 18.84
CA PRO A 44 16.49 -6.55 17.72
C PRO A 44 15.94 -7.41 16.56
N CYS A 45 15.24 -8.51 16.88
CA CYS A 45 14.61 -9.36 15.86
C CYS A 45 13.50 -8.61 15.09
N LYS A 46 12.73 -7.76 15.77
CA LYS A 46 11.70 -6.94 15.12
C LYS A 46 12.32 -5.87 14.22
N HIS A 47 13.40 -5.23 14.66
CA HIS A 47 14.17 -4.31 13.81
C HIS A 47 14.67 -4.98 12.53
N PHE A 48 15.27 -6.17 12.66
CA PHE A 48 15.73 -6.94 11.51
C PHE A 48 14.59 -7.30 10.54
N SER A 49 13.46 -7.77 11.07
CA SER A 49 12.26 -8.08 10.28
C SER A 49 11.73 -6.84 9.53
N ASP A 50 11.68 -5.69 10.18
CA ASP A 50 11.24 -4.43 9.56
C ASP A 50 12.20 -3.96 8.46
N VAL A 51 13.52 -4.10 8.65
CA VAL A 51 14.53 -3.79 7.62
C VAL A 51 14.35 -4.72 6.41
N LEU A 52 14.15 -6.02 6.62
CA LEU A 52 13.87 -6.96 5.53
C LEU A 52 12.56 -6.63 4.80
N ALA A 53 11.53 -6.18 5.53
CA ALA A 53 10.30 -5.68 4.90
C ALA A 53 10.56 -4.44 4.05
N CYS A 54 11.34 -3.47 4.55
CA CYS A 54 11.73 -2.29 3.80
C CYS A 54 12.51 -2.65 2.53
N ILE A 55 13.40 -3.64 2.57
CA ILE A 55 14.13 -4.12 1.39
C ILE A 55 13.16 -4.74 0.37
N ARG A 56 12.22 -5.58 0.82
CA ARG A 56 11.21 -6.20 -0.07
C ARG A 56 10.34 -5.15 -0.75
N TYR A 57 9.75 -4.22 0.01
CA TYR A 57 8.93 -3.16 -0.56
C TYR A 57 9.76 -2.18 -1.40
N GLY A 58 10.97 -1.87 -0.94
CA GLY A 58 11.93 -1.03 -1.67
C GLY A 58 12.28 -1.63 -3.02
N PHE A 59 12.48 -2.95 -3.12
CA PHE A 59 12.68 -3.65 -4.39
C PHE A 59 11.48 -3.50 -5.32
N ILE A 60 10.25 -3.69 -4.80
CA ILE A 60 9.04 -3.56 -5.62
C ILE A 60 8.89 -2.12 -6.16
N VAL A 61 9.07 -1.10 -5.32
CA VAL A 61 9.03 0.30 -5.79
C VAL A 61 10.17 0.60 -6.75
N PHE A 62 11.38 0.11 -6.45
CA PHE A 62 12.54 0.37 -7.28
C PHE A 62 12.38 -0.19 -8.70
N VAL A 63 11.98 -1.46 -8.80
CA VAL A 63 11.85 -2.17 -10.06
C VAL A 63 10.53 -1.84 -10.75
N LEU A 64 9.39 -2.07 -10.10
CA LEU A 64 8.07 -1.89 -10.73
C LEU A 64 7.66 -0.42 -10.84
N GLY A 65 8.16 0.43 -9.93
CA GLY A 65 7.97 1.88 -10.00
C GLY A 65 8.93 2.58 -10.97
N ALA A 66 9.81 1.84 -11.65
CA ALA A 66 10.81 2.36 -12.59
C ALA A 66 11.78 3.40 -11.97
N TYR A 67 11.99 3.35 -10.65
CA TYR A 67 12.98 4.20 -9.99
C TYR A 67 14.41 3.83 -10.36
N SER A 68 14.66 2.65 -10.93
CA SER A 68 15.94 2.36 -11.58
C SER A 68 16.32 3.38 -12.66
N ILE A 69 15.33 4.07 -13.26
CA ILE A 69 15.51 5.09 -14.30
C ILE A 69 15.43 6.50 -13.70
N THR A 70 14.57 6.71 -12.70
CA THR A 70 14.30 8.05 -12.14
C THR A 70 14.97 8.34 -10.81
N PHE A 71 15.77 7.41 -10.29
CA PHE A 71 16.57 7.62 -9.09
C PHE A 71 17.64 8.69 -9.34
N SER A 72 17.61 9.74 -8.52
CA SER A 72 18.52 10.88 -8.60
C SER A 72 18.79 11.48 -7.22
N TRP A 73 19.77 12.38 -7.13
CA TRP A 73 20.04 13.14 -5.91
C TRP A 73 18.85 13.99 -5.46
N ASN A 74 17.99 14.46 -6.37
CA ASN A 74 16.77 15.18 -6.00
C ASN A 74 15.85 14.29 -5.16
N THR A 75 15.70 13.03 -5.56
CA THR A 75 14.92 12.02 -4.81
C THR A 75 15.53 11.76 -3.44
N VAL A 76 16.85 11.62 -3.35
CA VAL A 76 17.56 11.37 -2.09
C VAL A 76 17.41 12.53 -1.10
N ILE A 77 17.68 13.77 -1.55
CA ILE A 77 17.62 14.96 -0.70
C ILE A 77 16.19 15.19 -0.21
N SER A 78 15.22 15.16 -1.13
CA SER A 78 13.81 15.37 -0.78
C SER A 78 13.27 14.28 0.15
N PHE A 79 13.73 13.03 0.01
CA PHE A 79 13.43 11.95 0.96
C PHE A 79 13.87 12.28 2.39
N TYR A 80 15.12 12.70 2.58
CA TYR A 80 15.62 13.00 3.92
C TYR A 80 14.94 14.24 4.52
N ILE A 81 14.64 15.26 3.70
CA ILE A 81 13.83 16.39 4.16
C ILE A 81 12.44 15.92 4.59
N ALA A 82 11.81 15.04 3.80
CA ALA A 82 10.45 14.59 4.07
C ALA A 82 10.34 13.64 5.25
N ILE A 83 11.26 12.69 5.44
CA ILE A 83 11.19 11.74 6.56
C ILE A 83 11.25 12.48 7.91
N PHE A 84 12.12 13.49 8.05
CA PHE A 84 12.22 14.30 9.25
C PHE A 84 11.15 15.39 9.32
N GLY A 85 10.84 16.05 8.20
CA GLY A 85 9.78 17.06 8.14
C GLY A 85 8.42 16.48 8.49
N TYR A 86 8.09 15.28 8.01
CA TYR A 86 6.86 14.59 8.36
C TYR A 86 6.84 14.14 9.82
N ALA A 87 7.97 13.65 10.36
CA ALA A 87 8.07 13.31 11.78
C ALA A 87 7.77 14.52 12.67
N LEU A 88 8.37 15.67 12.36
CA LEU A 88 8.10 16.92 13.09
C LEU A 88 6.63 17.33 13.00
N LEU A 89 5.99 17.16 11.83
CA LEU A 89 4.55 17.39 11.69
C LEU A 89 3.72 16.43 12.54
N ALA A 90 4.09 15.16 12.61
CA ALA A 90 3.39 14.14 13.40
C ALA A 90 3.50 14.40 14.91
N GLU A 91 4.60 15.01 15.36
CA GLU A 91 4.79 15.36 16.77
C GLU A 91 3.91 16.52 17.24
N LEU A 92 3.33 17.32 16.34
CA LEU A 92 2.50 18.47 16.69
C LEU A 92 1.25 18.02 17.49
N PRO A 93 0.92 18.67 18.63
CA PRO A 93 -0.19 18.24 19.48
C PRO A 93 -1.57 18.23 18.81
N PHE A 94 -1.75 19.01 17.73
CA PHE A 94 -3.00 19.03 16.96
C PHE A 94 -3.01 18.01 15.81
N ALA A 95 -1.86 17.43 15.46
CA ALA A 95 -1.75 16.41 14.41
C ALA A 95 -1.91 14.99 14.95
N ARG A 96 -1.83 14.79 16.27
CA ARG A 96 -2.05 13.51 16.98
C ARG A 96 -3.53 13.17 17.12
N GLU A 97 -4.26 13.23 16.01
CA GLU A 97 -5.69 12.95 15.97
C GLU A 97 -5.96 11.73 15.08
N SER A 98 -6.87 10.86 15.50
CA SER A 98 -7.19 9.65 14.74
C SER A 98 -8.19 9.93 13.62
N LEU A 99 -8.10 9.22 12.49
CA LEU A 99 -9.06 9.36 11.39
C LEU A 99 -10.52 9.07 11.78
N PRO A 100 -10.83 8.05 12.62
CA PRO A 100 -12.21 7.81 13.04
C PRO A 100 -12.87 8.98 13.78
N THR A 101 -12.08 9.83 14.44
CA THR A 101 -12.56 11.01 15.18
C THR A 101 -12.58 12.29 14.33
N TRP A 102 -12.53 12.20 12.99
CA TRP A 102 -12.39 13.34 12.08
C TRP A 102 -13.42 14.46 12.29
N ARG A 103 -14.64 14.13 12.69
CA ARG A 103 -15.69 15.11 12.98
C ARG A 103 -15.36 16.04 14.15
N ASN A 104 -14.50 15.58 15.06
CA ASN A 104 -14.10 16.29 16.28
C ASN A 104 -12.70 16.89 16.16
N TRP A 105 -12.07 16.85 14.98
CA TRP A 105 -10.74 17.40 14.79
C TRP A 105 -10.70 18.91 15.03
N LYS A 106 -9.63 19.37 15.67
CA LYS A 106 -9.33 20.79 15.83
C LYS A 106 -9.16 21.45 14.45
N ILE A 107 -9.54 22.73 14.35
CA ILE A 107 -9.43 23.51 13.09
C ILE A 107 -8.01 23.46 12.50
N LYS A 108 -6.96 23.47 13.33
CA LYS A 108 -5.57 23.35 12.88
C LYS A 108 -5.29 22.03 12.12
N MET A 109 -5.88 20.92 12.55
CA MET A 109 -5.78 19.63 11.86
C MET A 109 -6.51 19.66 10.52
N TRP A 110 -7.68 20.29 10.47
CA TRP A 110 -8.40 20.50 9.21
C TRP A 110 -7.60 21.31 8.20
N ILE A 111 -6.98 22.41 8.63
CA ILE A 111 -6.11 23.23 7.77
C ILE A 111 -4.95 22.38 7.23
N LEU A 112 -4.31 21.57 8.08
CA LEU A 112 -3.22 20.68 7.68
C LEU A 112 -3.68 19.68 6.60
N ILE A 113 -4.81 19.01 6.82
CA ILE A 113 -5.34 18.00 5.90
C ILE A 113 -5.83 18.61 4.60
N ILE A 114 -6.54 19.74 4.64
CA ILE A 114 -6.97 20.45 3.42
C ILE A 114 -5.76 20.89 2.60
N THR A 115 -4.72 21.42 3.26
CA THR A 115 -3.48 21.81 2.59
C THR A 115 -2.81 20.61 1.93
N ALA A 116 -2.71 19.48 2.63
CA ALA A 116 -2.15 18.25 2.08
C ALA A 116 -2.94 17.75 0.85
N ILE A 117 -4.28 17.77 0.93
CA ILE A 117 -5.17 17.39 -0.18
C ILE A 117 -4.95 18.30 -1.39
N LEU A 118 -4.87 19.62 -1.19
CA LEU A 118 -4.64 20.57 -2.28
C LEU A 118 -3.29 20.32 -2.97
N ILE A 119 -2.22 20.09 -2.19
CA ILE A 119 -0.90 19.75 -2.73
C ILE A 119 -0.97 18.47 -3.55
N ILE A 120 -1.63 17.43 -3.04
CA ILE A 120 -1.80 16.16 -3.76
C ILE A 120 -2.55 16.40 -5.08
N LEU A 121 -3.67 17.14 -5.08
CA LEU A 121 -4.44 17.42 -6.30
C LEU A 121 -3.63 18.18 -7.35
N VAL A 122 -2.86 19.19 -6.93
CA VAL A 122 -1.97 19.95 -7.81
C VAL A 122 -0.90 19.02 -8.41
N MET A 123 -0.26 18.20 -7.59
CA MET A 123 0.74 17.24 -8.05
C MET A 123 0.15 16.17 -8.97
N THR A 124 -1.06 15.68 -8.69
CA THR A 124 -1.79 14.73 -9.54
C THR A 124 -2.05 15.35 -10.91
N LYS A 125 -2.61 16.57 -10.96
CA LYS A 125 -2.83 17.29 -12.23
C LYS A 125 -1.52 17.45 -13.00
N TYR A 126 -0.45 17.87 -12.31
CA TYR A 126 0.87 18.03 -12.91
C TYR A 126 1.39 16.74 -13.54
N HIS A 127 1.29 15.61 -12.83
CA HIS A 127 1.75 14.33 -13.34
C HIS A 127 0.89 13.78 -14.49
N ILE A 128 -0.42 14.06 -14.49
CA ILE A 128 -1.28 13.75 -15.65
C ILE A 128 -0.84 14.57 -16.86
N CYS A 129 -0.53 15.86 -16.68
CA CYS A 129 0.01 16.68 -17.77
C CYS A 129 1.36 16.15 -18.28
N LEU A 130 2.25 15.68 -17.38
CA LEU A 130 3.48 15.00 -17.81
C LEU A 130 3.19 13.71 -18.57
N ALA A 131 2.25 12.89 -18.10
CA ALA A 131 1.87 11.65 -18.78
C ALA A 131 1.38 11.91 -20.21
N ILE A 132 0.61 12.98 -20.42
CA ILE A 132 0.15 13.42 -21.74
C ILE A 132 1.34 13.89 -22.60
N LYS A 133 2.26 14.70 -22.05
CA LYS A 133 3.42 15.21 -22.79
C LYS A 133 4.40 14.12 -23.21
N PHE A 134 4.64 13.13 -22.36
CA PHE A 134 5.56 12.02 -22.65
C PHE A 134 4.93 10.92 -23.51
N GLN A 135 3.65 11.06 -23.86
CA GLN A 135 2.98 10.14 -24.74
C GLN A 135 3.50 10.27 -26.18
N LYS A 136 3.80 9.15 -26.84
CA LYS A 136 4.11 9.18 -28.28
C LYS A 136 2.87 9.62 -29.06
N PRO A 137 3.02 10.45 -30.11
CA PRO A 137 1.89 10.80 -30.99
C PRO A 137 1.29 9.51 -31.55
N ASN A 138 -0.04 9.38 -31.46
CA ASN A 138 -0.86 8.22 -31.86
C ASN A 138 -0.83 6.98 -30.94
N ASN A 139 -0.27 7.05 -29.71
CA ASN A 139 -0.33 5.92 -28.77
C ASN A 139 -0.78 6.32 -27.36
N ASN A 140 -2.11 6.35 -27.15
CA ASN A 140 -2.73 6.66 -25.86
C ASN A 140 -2.57 5.57 -24.79
N LYS A 141 -1.95 4.41 -25.12
CA LYS A 141 -1.86 3.27 -24.19
C LYS A 141 -1.15 3.65 -22.89
N PHE A 142 -0.08 4.43 -22.96
CA PHE A 142 0.68 4.83 -21.77
C PHE A 142 -0.17 5.60 -20.76
N LEU A 143 -0.95 6.59 -21.22
CA LEU A 143 -1.83 7.37 -20.37
C LEU A 143 -2.90 6.49 -19.72
N TRP A 144 -3.51 5.58 -20.48
CA TRP A 144 -4.50 4.64 -19.93
C TRP A 144 -3.91 3.69 -18.90
N TRP A 145 -2.70 3.15 -19.12
CA TRP A 145 -2.02 2.34 -18.11
C TRP A 145 -1.67 3.15 -16.87
N TYR A 146 -1.21 4.39 -17.05
CA TYR A 146 -0.87 5.31 -15.97
C TYR A 146 -2.08 5.69 -15.12
N LEU A 147 -3.22 6.03 -15.74
CA LEU A 147 -4.45 6.29 -15.00
C LEU A 147 -5.05 5.01 -14.43
N GLY A 148 -4.96 3.90 -15.17
CA GLY A 148 -5.45 2.59 -14.77
C GLY A 148 -4.79 2.07 -13.50
N SER A 149 -3.51 2.37 -13.25
CA SER A 149 -2.84 1.97 -12.01
C SER A 149 -3.42 2.64 -10.77
N LEU A 150 -4.16 3.76 -10.89
CA LEU A 150 -4.88 4.38 -9.75
C LEU A 150 -6.02 3.51 -9.24
N THR A 151 -6.47 2.51 -10.02
CA THR A 151 -7.52 1.58 -9.59
C THR A 151 -7.00 0.44 -8.73
N ILE A 152 -5.70 0.11 -8.80
CA ILE A 152 -5.08 -0.98 -8.03
C ILE A 152 -5.32 -0.84 -6.51
N PRO A 153 -5.10 0.33 -5.87
CA PRO A 153 -5.33 0.49 -4.44
C PRO A 153 -6.80 0.28 -4.07
N ILE A 154 -7.72 0.77 -4.91
CA ILE A 154 -9.16 0.59 -4.71
C ILE A 154 -9.51 -0.91 -4.75
N ILE A 155 -8.96 -1.64 -5.74
CA ILE A 155 -9.14 -3.09 -5.85
C ILE A 155 -8.60 -3.80 -4.61
N LEU A 156 -7.39 -3.45 -4.13
CA LEU A 156 -6.81 -4.06 -2.93
C LEU A 156 -7.63 -3.78 -1.67
N ILE A 157 -8.16 -2.58 -1.51
CA ILE A 157 -9.07 -2.24 -0.39
C ILE A 157 -10.36 -3.07 -0.48
N LEU A 158 -10.96 -3.16 -1.67
CA LEU A 158 -12.16 -3.98 -1.89
C LEU A 158 -11.88 -5.46 -1.60
N MET A 159 -10.72 -5.98 -2.01
CA MET A 159 -10.29 -7.34 -1.67
C MET A 159 -10.12 -7.53 -0.16
N GLY A 160 -9.56 -6.54 0.55
CA GLY A 160 -9.45 -6.56 2.02
C GLY A 160 -10.82 -6.58 2.71
N ILE A 161 -11.80 -5.82 2.19
CA ILE A 161 -13.20 -5.82 2.67
C ILE A 161 -13.84 -7.19 2.45
N LEU A 162 -13.67 -7.75 1.25
CA LEU A 162 -14.20 -9.08 0.95
C LEU A 162 -13.55 -10.16 1.82
N ALA A 163 -12.23 -10.10 2.03
CA ALA A 163 -11.52 -11.05 2.88
C ALA A 163 -11.98 -10.96 4.34
N THR A 164 -12.12 -9.75 4.87
CA THR A 164 -12.62 -9.51 6.24
C THR A 164 -14.03 -10.03 6.41
N LYS A 165 -14.91 -9.73 5.44
CA LYS A 165 -16.29 -10.20 5.46
C LYS A 165 -16.40 -11.71 5.32
N GLU A 166 -15.55 -12.32 4.50
CA GLU A 166 -15.50 -13.77 4.38
C GLU A 166 -14.98 -14.42 5.66
N ASN A 167 -13.95 -13.86 6.29
CA ASN A 167 -13.42 -14.38 7.54
C ASN A 167 -14.45 -14.31 8.68
N ASN A 168 -15.10 -13.15 8.84
CA ASN A 168 -15.97 -12.88 9.98
C ASN A 168 -17.40 -13.42 9.79
N GLU A 169 -17.88 -13.50 8.55
CA GLU A 169 -19.29 -13.85 8.28
C GLU A 169 -19.46 -15.05 7.34
N ARG A 170 -18.41 -15.52 6.66
CA ARG A 170 -18.43 -16.59 5.65
C ARG A 170 -19.41 -16.32 4.51
N THR A 171 -19.61 -15.05 4.13
CA THR A 171 -20.66 -14.67 3.18
C THR A 171 -20.45 -15.23 1.76
N LEU A 172 -19.23 -15.29 1.25
CA LEU A 172 -18.94 -15.89 -0.05
C LEU A 172 -19.12 -17.41 0.03
N THR A 173 -18.63 -18.03 1.10
CA THR A 173 -18.81 -19.48 1.31
C THR A 173 -20.28 -19.86 1.43
N ARG A 174 -21.10 -19.10 2.15
CA ARG A 174 -22.55 -19.31 2.25
C ARG A 174 -23.24 -19.22 0.89
N LYS A 175 -22.90 -18.20 0.09
CA LYS A 175 -23.42 -18.05 -1.29
C LYS A 175 -23.01 -19.21 -2.18
N TYR A 176 -21.74 -19.63 -2.12
CA TYR A 176 -21.21 -20.76 -2.88
C TYR A 176 -21.90 -22.09 -2.53
N ILE A 177 -22.04 -22.40 -1.24
CA ILE A 177 -22.76 -23.59 -0.77
C ILE A 177 -24.22 -23.57 -1.24
N LYS A 178 -24.88 -22.41 -1.20
CA LYS A 178 -26.26 -22.25 -1.71
C LYS A 178 -26.35 -22.58 -3.20
N ILE A 179 -25.41 -22.10 -4.02
CA ILE A 179 -25.35 -22.40 -5.46
C ILE A 179 -25.13 -23.90 -5.70
N ILE A 180 -24.19 -24.53 -4.99
CA ILE A 180 -23.95 -25.98 -5.11
C ILE A 180 -25.20 -26.78 -4.71
N LYS A 181 -25.88 -26.40 -3.63
CA LYS A 181 -27.13 -27.04 -3.20
C LYS A 181 -28.18 -27.00 -4.32
N VAL A 182 -28.36 -25.87 -4.99
CA VAL A 182 -29.28 -25.72 -6.14
C VAL A 182 -28.86 -26.62 -7.30
N ILE A 183 -27.58 -26.63 -7.69
CA ILE A 183 -27.08 -27.47 -8.79
C ILE A 183 -27.28 -28.96 -8.47
N LYS A 184 -27.02 -29.38 -7.23
CA LYS A 184 -27.19 -30.78 -6.80
C LYS A 184 -28.66 -31.21 -6.84
N VAL A 185 -29.57 -30.34 -6.40
CA VAL A 185 -31.02 -30.60 -6.48
C VAL A 185 -31.46 -30.76 -7.93
N ILE A 186 -31.04 -29.88 -8.84
CA ILE A 186 -31.35 -29.98 -10.28
C ILE A 186 -30.82 -31.31 -10.87
N ASN A 187 -29.61 -31.73 -10.50
CA ASN A 187 -29.04 -33.00 -10.98
C ASN A 187 -29.76 -34.23 -10.41
N ILE A 188 -30.24 -34.17 -9.16
CA ILE A 188 -31.06 -35.23 -8.57
C ILE A 188 -32.39 -35.34 -9.32
N PHE A 189 -33.06 -34.22 -9.62
CA PHE A 189 -34.30 -34.25 -10.41
C PHE A 189 -34.09 -34.88 -11.79
N LYS A 190 -33.02 -34.53 -12.51
CA LYS A 190 -32.68 -35.17 -13.79
C LYS A 190 -32.41 -36.67 -13.68
N LYS A 191 -31.86 -37.14 -12.56
CA LYS A 191 -31.56 -38.57 -12.33
C LYS A 191 -32.77 -39.35 -11.82
N SER A 192 -33.70 -38.69 -11.13
CA SER A 192 -34.92 -39.30 -10.60
C SER A 192 -35.87 -39.77 -11.70
N ASP A 193 -35.83 -39.16 -12.89
CA ASP A 193 -36.55 -39.66 -14.08
C ASP A 193 -36.05 -41.05 -14.54
N ASN A 194 -34.88 -41.51 -14.08
CA ASN A 194 -34.34 -42.85 -14.33
C ASN A 194 -34.51 -43.83 -13.14
N GLY A 195 -35.39 -43.51 -12.18
CA GLY A 195 -35.93 -44.49 -11.23
C GLY A 195 -34.96 -45.08 -10.20
N ILE A 196 -34.39 -44.28 -9.29
CA ILE A 196 -33.83 -44.78 -8.02
C ILE A 196 -34.10 -43.80 -6.86
N ASN A 197 -34.86 -44.28 -5.86
CA ASN A 197 -35.07 -43.64 -4.56
C ASN A 197 -33.79 -43.67 -3.72
N SER A 198 -33.04 -42.58 -3.67
CA SER A 198 -32.00 -42.36 -2.65
C SER A 198 -32.16 -40.95 -2.06
N ARG A 199 -33.15 -40.83 -1.18
CA ARG A 199 -33.45 -39.61 -0.43
C ARG A 199 -32.60 -39.60 0.84
N THR A 200 -31.28 -39.51 0.72
CA THR A 200 -30.38 -39.43 1.88
C THR A 200 -30.03 -37.97 2.16
N GLU A 201 -30.32 -37.55 3.38
CA GLU A 201 -30.13 -36.23 3.95
C GLU A 201 -28.72 -35.68 3.72
N LEU A 202 -28.62 -34.69 2.84
CA LEU A 202 -27.46 -33.81 2.75
C LEU A 202 -27.79 -32.48 3.41
N ILE A 203 -28.06 -32.52 4.71
CA ILE A 203 -28.07 -31.30 5.53
C ILE A 203 -26.61 -30.96 5.82
N ALA A 204 -25.93 -30.42 4.81
CA ALA A 204 -24.64 -29.78 5.02
C ALA A 204 -24.85 -28.64 6.01
N SER A 205 -24.23 -28.76 7.20
CA SER A 205 -24.28 -27.77 8.26
C SER A 205 -23.85 -26.40 7.73
N GLU A 206 -24.47 -25.34 8.24
CA GLU A 206 -24.11 -24.00 7.81
C GLU A 206 -22.66 -23.70 8.19
N PRO A 207 -21.88 -23.06 7.28
CA PRO A 207 -20.50 -22.72 7.58
C PRO A 207 -20.46 -21.71 8.73
N ARG A 208 -19.75 -22.08 9.80
CA ARG A 208 -19.48 -21.20 10.93
C ARG A 208 -18.33 -20.24 10.57
N PRO A 209 -18.35 -19.00 11.09
CA PRO A 209 -17.21 -18.08 11.04
C PRO A 209 -15.91 -18.72 11.54
N TYR A 210 -14.78 -18.16 11.12
CA TYR A 210 -13.49 -18.50 11.72
C TYR A 210 -13.42 -17.99 13.16
N LEU A 211 -12.58 -18.61 13.99
CA LEU A 211 -12.48 -18.30 15.41
C LEU A 211 -11.93 -16.88 15.66
N ASN A 212 -10.92 -16.50 14.88
CA ASN A 212 -10.32 -15.17 14.98
C ASN A 212 -11.08 -14.20 14.09
N THR A 213 -11.41 -13.05 14.67
CA THR A 213 -11.99 -11.96 13.88
C THR A 213 -10.87 -11.22 13.18
N THR A 214 -11.12 -10.75 11.97
CA THR A 214 -10.18 -9.88 11.27
C THR A 214 -10.78 -8.50 11.11
N ARG A 215 -9.93 -7.47 11.12
CA ARG A 215 -10.31 -6.11 10.74
C ARG A 215 -9.32 -5.57 9.72
N ILE A 216 -9.82 -4.79 8.79
CA ILE A 216 -8.97 -4.04 7.87
C ILE A 216 -8.30 -2.92 8.65
N HIS A 217 -6.99 -2.87 8.55
CA HIS A 217 -6.20 -1.74 9.01
C HIS A 217 -5.42 -1.18 7.82
N VAL A 218 -6.01 -0.18 7.15
CA VAL A 218 -5.29 0.56 6.12
C VAL A 218 -4.33 1.51 6.83
N HIS A 219 -3.04 1.24 6.69
CA HIS A 219 -2.01 2.08 7.26
C HIS A 219 -1.65 3.18 6.25
N HIS A 220 -1.43 4.41 6.71
CA HIS A 220 -1.16 5.56 5.85
C HIS A 220 0.07 5.36 4.93
N TRP A 221 1.07 4.57 5.36
CA TRP A 221 2.23 4.24 4.53
C TRP A 221 1.83 3.53 3.23
N GLN A 222 0.72 2.80 3.19
CA GLN A 222 0.24 2.09 2.01
C GLN A 222 -0.23 3.06 0.92
N ILE A 223 -0.80 4.20 1.32
CA ILE A 223 -1.17 5.29 0.42
C ILE A 223 0.08 5.90 -0.20
N PHE A 224 1.10 6.18 0.61
CA PHE A 224 2.36 6.73 0.12
C PHE A 224 3.12 5.73 -0.76
N TYR A 225 3.11 4.45 -0.41
CA TYR A 225 3.65 3.40 -1.26
C TYR A 225 3.01 3.39 -2.65
N VAL A 226 1.69 3.53 -2.72
CA VAL A 226 0.95 3.68 -3.99
C VAL A 226 1.34 4.96 -4.72
N LEU A 227 1.41 6.09 -4.00
CA LEU A 227 1.76 7.38 -4.59
C LEU A 227 3.16 7.39 -5.22
N ALA A 228 4.10 6.58 -4.69
CA ALA A 228 5.45 6.47 -5.24
C ALA A 228 5.44 5.94 -6.69
N PHE A 229 4.47 5.10 -7.07
CA PHE A 229 4.34 4.62 -8.46
C PHE A 229 3.94 5.72 -9.45
N PHE A 230 3.33 6.80 -8.97
CA PHE A 230 2.86 7.90 -9.82
C PHE A 230 3.93 8.97 -10.06
N THR A 231 4.95 9.04 -9.21
CA THR A 231 6.03 10.03 -9.28
C THR A 231 7.22 9.60 -10.16
N ARG A 232 7.02 8.64 -11.05
CA ARG A 232 8.06 7.94 -11.82
C ARG A 232 8.56 8.63 -13.09
N PHE A 233 8.36 9.94 -13.25
CA PHE A 233 8.87 10.64 -14.43
C PHE A 233 10.31 11.10 -14.19
N ASN A 234 11.15 11.04 -15.23
CA ASN A 234 12.50 11.61 -15.19
C ASN A 234 12.41 13.15 -15.33
N HIS A 235 11.77 13.79 -14.35
CA HIS A 235 11.56 15.22 -14.27
C HIS A 235 11.86 15.66 -12.82
N PRO A 236 12.58 16.76 -12.58
CA PRO A 236 12.98 17.17 -11.21
C PRO A 236 11.82 17.24 -10.21
N ILE A 237 10.69 17.83 -10.62
CA ILE A 237 9.48 17.90 -9.78
C ILE A 237 8.94 16.51 -9.41
N SER A 238 8.96 15.55 -10.34
CA SER A 238 8.52 14.18 -10.07
C SER A 238 9.52 13.43 -9.19
N GLN A 239 10.82 13.64 -9.37
CA GLN A 239 11.87 13.10 -8.50
C GLN A 239 11.74 13.62 -7.06
N ILE A 240 11.51 14.93 -6.90
CA ILE A 240 11.24 15.55 -5.60
C ILE A 240 9.95 14.97 -4.98
N GLY A 241 8.86 14.92 -5.74
CA GLY A 241 7.60 14.33 -5.28
C GLY A 241 7.77 12.87 -4.85
N GLY A 242 8.53 12.10 -5.62
CA GLY A 242 8.83 10.71 -5.32
C GLY A 242 9.67 10.53 -4.06
N GLY A 243 10.69 11.37 -3.86
CA GLY A 243 11.46 11.37 -2.62
C GLY A 243 10.61 11.73 -1.41
N ILE A 244 9.75 12.75 -1.52
CA ILE A 244 8.83 13.15 -0.44
C ILE A 244 7.93 11.99 -0.04
N VAL A 245 7.26 11.38 -1.00
CA VAL A 245 6.33 10.27 -0.78
C VAL A 245 7.06 9.06 -0.18
N LEU A 246 8.25 8.73 -0.67
CA LEU A 246 9.10 7.69 -0.09
C LEU A 246 9.51 8.02 1.35
N GLY A 247 9.82 9.27 1.65
CA GLY A 247 10.20 9.72 3.00
C GLY A 247 9.06 9.52 3.99
N ILE A 248 7.84 9.90 3.62
CA ILE A 248 6.65 9.72 4.46
C ILE A 248 6.30 8.22 4.62
N TYR A 249 6.43 7.43 3.54
CA TYR A 249 6.29 5.98 3.59
C TYR A 249 7.29 5.35 4.57
N SER A 250 8.58 5.67 4.41
CA SER A 250 9.66 5.14 5.24
C SER A 250 9.54 5.56 6.70
N HIS A 251 9.08 6.79 6.98
CA HIS A 251 8.76 7.23 8.33
C HIS A 251 7.81 6.23 9.02
N GLY A 252 6.67 5.92 8.40
CA GLY A 252 5.69 4.99 8.97
C GLY A 252 6.27 3.60 9.23
N MET A 253 7.03 3.07 8.27
CA MET A 253 7.69 1.76 8.37
C MET A 253 8.76 1.71 9.47
N ILE A 254 9.58 2.76 9.60
CA ILE A 254 10.67 2.79 10.57
C ILE A 254 10.12 3.02 11.99
N ALA A 255 9.19 3.98 12.14
CA ALA A 255 8.60 4.32 13.44
C ALA A 255 7.75 3.18 14.01
N TYR A 256 6.82 2.67 13.20
CA TYR A 256 5.77 1.75 13.67
C TYR A 256 5.99 0.31 13.19
N GLY A 257 6.48 0.14 11.96
CA GLY A 257 6.70 -1.16 11.34
C GLY A 257 5.74 -1.41 10.17
N PRO A 258 5.95 -2.50 9.41
CA PRO A 258 4.97 -3.00 8.46
C PRO A 258 3.80 -3.62 9.23
N ASP A 259 2.76 -2.86 9.49
CA ASP A 259 1.51 -3.43 9.99
C ASP A 259 0.84 -4.28 8.91
N ASN A 260 0.24 -5.38 9.33
CA ASN A 260 -0.53 -6.24 8.44
C ASN A 260 -1.81 -5.50 8.02
N TYR A 261 -2.18 -5.62 6.74
CA TYR A 261 -3.47 -5.12 6.21
C TYR A 261 -4.68 -5.69 6.96
N LEU A 262 -4.53 -6.91 7.49
CA LEU A 262 -5.50 -7.58 8.33
C LEU A 262 -4.89 -7.79 9.70
N ILE A 263 -5.60 -7.31 10.72
CA ILE A 263 -5.25 -7.58 12.11
C ILE A 263 -6.23 -8.65 12.59
N GLU A 264 -5.69 -9.79 13.02
CA GLU A 264 -6.46 -10.78 13.77
C GLU A 264 -6.65 -10.28 15.21
N THR A 265 -7.90 -10.31 15.67
CA THR A 265 -8.34 -9.93 17.01
C THR A 265 -9.16 -11.03 17.64
#